data_AF-A0A2D9N6K9-F1
#
_entry.id   AF-A0A2D9N6K9-F1
#
_cell.length_a   1.000
_cell.length_b   1.000
_cell.length_c   1.000
_cell.angle_alpha   90.00
_cell.angle_beta   90.00
_cell.angle_gamma   90.00
#
_symmetry.space_group_name_H-M   'P 1'
#
loop_
_entity.id
_entity.type
_entity.pdbx_description
1 polymer ?
#
loop_
_entity_poly.entity_id
_entity_poly.type
_entity_poly.pdbx_seq_one_letter_code
_entity_poly.pdbx_strand_id
1 'polypeptide(L)' 'MARAMFDYTKAVLAKVSFDVNLFCKELKKAMTRLLPYEIEELKIWVDSLIKQNPQLNQCLIYLNP' A
#
# COMPACT_ATOMS: atom_id res chain seq x y z
N MET A 1 10.74 15.47 8.33
CA MET A 1 10.54 14.40 9.33
C MET A 1 9.08 13.97 9.50
N ALA A 2 8.08 14.79 9.17
CA ALA A 2 6.65 14.48 9.36
C ALA A 2 6.05 13.35 8.47
N ARG A 3 6.82 12.80 7.51
CA ARG A 3 6.36 11.78 6.53
C ARG A 3 7.07 10.44 6.65
N ALA A 4 7.94 10.27 7.67
CA ALA A 4 8.80 9.10 7.78
C ALA A 4 8.03 7.77 7.79
N MET A 5 6.84 7.74 8.42
CA MET A 5 5.98 6.55 8.42
C MET A 5 5.36 6.24 7.05
N PHE A 6 4.94 7.27 6.31
CA PHE A 6 4.42 7.11 4.95
C PHE A 6 5.51 6.64 3.98
N ASP A 7 6.68 7.28 4.01
CA ASP A 7 7.82 6.91 3.15
C ASP A 7 8.30 5.48 3.45
N TYR A 8 8.39 5.12 4.74
CA TYR A 8 8.69 3.76 5.17
C TYR A 8 7.65 2.76 4.62
N THR A 9 6.37 3.11 4.71
CA THR A 9 5.29 2.25 4.22
C THR A 9 5.38 2.01 2.72
N LYS A 10 5.63 3.06 1.93
CA LYS A 10 5.83 2.94 0.48
C LYS A 10 7.05 2.09 0.14
N ALA A 11 8.17 2.28 0.86
CA ALA A 11 9.37 1.48 0.65
C ALA A 11 9.14 -0.01 0.94
N VAL A 12 8.44 -0.33 2.04
CA VAL A 12 8.07 -1.72 2.37
C VAL A 12 7.16 -2.30 1.29
N LEU A 13 6.08 -1.60 0.92
CA LEU A 13 5.12 -2.07 -0.09
C LEU A 13 5.78 -2.28 -1.46
N ALA A 14 6.67 -1.37 -1.88
CA ALA A 14 7.45 -1.52 -3.11
C ALA A 14 8.41 -2.71 -3.04
N LYS A 15 9.03 -2.96 -1.88
CA LYS A 15 9.93 -4.10 -1.70
C LYS A 15 9.19 -5.44 -1.74
N VAL A 16 7.95 -5.50 -1.25
CA VAL A 16 7.15 -6.74 -1.21
C VAL A 16 6.21 -6.89 -2.40
N SER A 17 6.22 -5.97 -3.37
CA SER A 17 5.29 -5.98 -4.51
C SER A 17 5.46 -7.18 -5.45
N PHE A 18 6.54 -7.95 -5.31
CA PHE A 18 6.76 -9.19 -6.05
C PHE A 18 5.89 -10.36 -5.55
N ASP A 19 5.47 -10.35 -4.29
CA ASP A 19 4.64 -11.39 -3.68
C ASP A 19 3.30 -10.80 -3.25
N VAL A 20 2.22 -11.27 -3.88
CA VAL A 20 0.90 -10.70 -3.65
C VAL A 20 0.39 -10.98 -2.22
N ASN A 21 0.67 -12.16 -1.68
CA ASN A 21 0.22 -12.52 -0.33
C ASN A 21 0.92 -11.66 0.72
N LEU A 22 2.22 -11.40 0.52
CA LEU A 22 2.99 -10.53 1.41
C LEU A 22 2.55 -9.07 1.26
N PHE A 23 2.34 -8.60 0.04
CA PHE A 23 1.85 -7.25 -0.25
C PHE A 23 0.49 -7.00 0.42
N CYS A 24 -0.48 -7.90 0.26
CA CYS A 24 -1.79 -7.81 0.91
C CYS A 24 -1.68 -7.67 2.44
N LYS A 25 -0.78 -8.44 3.07
CA LYS A 25 -0.54 -8.38 4.52
C LYS A 25 0.05 -7.05 4.97
N GLU A 26 1.06 -6.55 4.26
CA GLU A 26 1.68 -5.27 4.59
C GLU A 26 0.76 -4.09 4.27
N LEU A 27 -0.05 -4.16 3.20
CA LEU A 27 -1.06 -3.15 2.88
C LEU A 27 -2.11 -3.04 3.97
N LYS A 28 -2.60 -4.18 4.49
CA LYS A 28 -3.53 -4.20 5.61
C LYS A 28 -2.93 -3.58 6.87
N LYS A 29 -1.64 -3.80 7.14
CA LYS A 29 -0.94 -3.13 8.25
C LYS A 29 -0.77 -1.63 8.03
N ALA A 30 -0.53 -1.20 6.80
CA ALA A 30 -0.43 0.20 6.44
C ALA A 30 -1.74 0.95 6.71
N MET A 31 -2.88 0.35 6.32
CA MET A 31 -4.21 0.91 6.56
C MET A 31 -4.55 1.15 8.04
N THR A 32 -3.96 0.38 8.97
CA THR A 32 -4.19 0.58 10.40
C THR A 32 -3.19 1.49 11.09
N ARG A 33 -2.05 1.79 10.44
CA ARG A 33 -0.95 2.58 11.01
C ARG A 33 -0.91 4.02 10.50
N LEU A 34 -1.34 4.23 9.27
CA LEU A 34 -1.29 5.53 8.61
C LEU A 34 -2.47 6.41 9.04
N LEU A 35 -2.27 7.72 8.98
CA LEU A 35 -3.33 8.70 9.20
C LEU A 35 -4.29 8.72 7.99
N PRO A 36 -5.55 9.15 8.16
CA PRO A 36 -6.55 9.11 7.08
C PRO A 36 -6.11 9.81 5.80
N TYR A 37 -5.41 10.94 5.88
CA TYR A 37 -4.91 11.65 4.71
C TYR A 37 -3.76 10.89 4.00
N GLU A 38 -2.92 10.18 4.76
CA GLU A 38 -1.84 9.36 4.20
C GLU A 38 -2.40 8.12 3.51
N ILE A 39 -3.51 7.58 4.02
CA ILE A 39 -4.23 6.46 3.38
C ILE A 39 -4.75 6.88 2.01
N GLU A 40 -5.36 8.05 1.89
CA GLU A 40 -5.83 8.57 0.59
C GLU A 40 -4.68 8.75 -0.40
N GLU A 41 -3.54 9.30 0.03
CA GLU A 41 -2.35 9.36 -0.81
C GLU A 41 -1.79 7.97 -1.18
N LEU A 42 -1.85 7.02 -0.24
CA LEU A 42 -1.39 5.65 -0.48
C LEU A 42 -2.26 4.96 -1.54
N LYS A 43 -3.59 5.16 -1.52
CA LYS A 43 -4.51 4.60 -2.52
C LYS A 43 -4.12 5.02 -3.93
N ILE A 44 -3.82 6.30 -4.14
CA ILE A 44 -3.40 6.85 -5.44
C ILE A 44 -2.09 6.18 -5.90
N TRP A 45 -1.15 6.00 -4.98
CA TRP A 45 0.13 5.36 -5.28
C TRP A 45 -0.03 3.87 -5.60
N VAL A 46 -0.85 3.13 -4.83
CA VAL A 46 -1.11 1.71 -5.05
C VAL A 46 -1.85 1.48 -6.37
N ASP A 47 -2.80 2.34 -6.74
CA ASP A 47 -3.47 2.28 -8.05
C ASP A 47 -2.48 2.39 -9.21
N SER A 48 -1.49 3.28 -9.08
CA SER A 48 -0.40 3.41 -10.04
C SER A 48 0.50 2.17 -10.09
N LEU A 49 0.77 1.55 -8.94
CA LEU A 49 1.57 0.33 -8.84
C LEU A 49 0.86 -0.87 -9.47
N ILE A 50 -0.46 -1.00 -9.28
CA ILE A 50 -1.26 -2.11 -9.82
C ILE A 50 -1.35 -2.04 -11.34
N LYS A 51 -1.36 -0.84 -11.93
CA LYS A 51 -1.28 -0.69 -13.40
C LYS A 51 0.01 -1.30 -13.97
N GLN A 52 1.10 -1.32 -13.20
CA GLN A 52 2.35 -1.99 -13.59
C GLN A 52 2.32 -3.48 -13.21
N ASN A 53 1.70 -3.82 -12.08
CA ASN A 53 1.65 -5.17 -11.52
C ASN A 53 0.19 -5.62 -11.30
N PRO A 54 -0.52 -6.06 -12.36
CA PRO A 54 -1.96 -6.39 -12.28
C PRO A 54 -2.27 -7.55 -11.31
N GLN A 55 -1.28 -8.38 -10.98
CA GLN A 55 -1.37 -9.42 -9.96
C GLN A 55 -1.75 -8.91 -8.55
N LEU A 56 -1.43 -7.65 -8.25
CA LEU A 56 -1.71 -7.01 -6.95
C LEU A 56 -3.17 -6.55 -6.80
N ASN A 57 -3.96 -6.62 -7.88
CA ASN A 57 -5.35 -6.16 -7.90
C ASN A 57 -6.23 -6.83 -6.83
N GLN A 58 -5.94 -8.08 -6.48
CA GLN A 58 -6.62 -8.80 -5.39
C GLN A 58 -6.45 -8.15 -4.01
N CYS A 59 -5.41 -7.34 -3.80
CA CYS A 59 -5.18 -6.64 -2.54
C CYS A 59 -5.99 -5.33 -2.41
N LEU A 60 -6.64 -4.87 -3.49
CA LEU A 60 -7.52 -3.68 -3.45
C LEU A 60 -8.71 -3.85 -2.50
N ILE A 61 -9.10 -5.09 -2.19
CA ILE A 61 -10.16 -5.40 -1.22
C ILE A 61 -9.88 -4.78 0.16
N TYR A 62 -8.63 -4.44 0.47
CA TYR A 62 -8.25 -3.82 1.75
C TYR A 62 -8.24 -2.29 1.71
N LEU A 63 -8.43 -1.68 0.53
CA LEU A 63 -8.46 -0.23 0.34
C LEU A 63 -9.87 0.36 0.37
N ASN A 64 -10.89 -0.45 0.14
CA ASN A 64 -12.30 -0.08 0.36
C ASN A 64 -12.81 -0.82 1.61
N PRO A 65 -13.12 -0.12 2.72
CA PRO A 65 -13.81 -0.71 3.86
C PRO A 65 -15.24 -1.12 3.53
#